data_AF-A0A838R0Y9-F1
#
_entry.id   AF-A0A838R0Y9-F1
#
_cell.length_a   1.000
_cell.length_b   1.000
_cell.length_c   1.000
_cell.angle_alpha   90.00
_cell.angle_beta   90.00
_cell.angle_gamma   90.00
#
_symmetry.space_group_name_H-M   'P 1'
#
loop_
_entity.id
_entity.type
_entity.pdbx_description
1 polymer ?
#
loop_
_entity_poly.entity_id
_entity_poly.type
_entity_poly.pdbx_seq_one_letter_code
_entity_poly.pdbx_strand_id
1 'polypeptide(L)' 'MGKTSGKRKKKVETVFLVCEETGDYNYTLRRKTGGEKLKLSKFCPRLRKHTMHTEK' A
#
# COMPACT_ATOMS: atom_id res chain seq x y z
N MET A 1 28.79 -11.95 -29.22
CA MET A 1 28.03 -10.86 -28.55
C MET A 1 27.03 -11.45 -27.56
N GLY A 2 27.34 -11.39 -26.25
CA GLY A 2 26.41 -11.77 -25.19
C GLY A 2 25.36 -10.68 -24.97
N LYS A 3 24.09 -10.99 -25.23
CA LYS A 3 22.97 -10.08 -24.95
C LYS A 3 22.82 -9.99 -23.43
N THR A 4 23.21 -8.88 -22.82
CA THR A 4 22.93 -8.60 -21.40
C THR A 4 21.43 -8.41 -21.24
N SER A 5 20.76 -9.44 -20.72
CA SER A 5 19.35 -9.44 -20.35
C SER A 5 19.13 -8.38 -19.28
N GLY A 6 18.62 -7.22 -19.69
CA GLY A 6 18.25 -6.14 -18.78
C GLY A 6 17.28 -6.67 -17.73
N LYS A 7 17.71 -6.70 -16.46
CA LYS A 7 16.85 -7.03 -15.32
C LYS A 7 15.70 -6.03 -15.31
N ARG A 8 14.53 -6.44 -15.83
CA ARG A 8 13.29 -5.66 -15.80
C ARG A 8 13.01 -5.33 -14.33
N LYS A 9 13.27 -4.09 -13.91
CA LYS A 9 12.93 -3.61 -12.57
C LYS A 9 11.42 -3.81 -12.41
N LYS A 10 11.02 -4.72 -11.50
CA LYS A 10 9.60 -4.96 -11.20
C LYS A 10 8.99 -3.61 -10.79
N LYS A 11 7.90 -3.21 -11.45
CA LYS A 11 7.19 -1.97 -11.13
C LYS A 11 6.75 -2.06 -9.67
N VAL A 12 7.06 -1.02 -8.90
CA VAL A 12 6.64 -0.87 -7.51
C VAL A 12 5.59 0.23 -7.51
N GLU A 13 4.38 -0.11 -7.13
CA GLU A 13 3.29 0.83 -6.95
C GLU A 13 3.34 1.37 -5.53
N THR A 14 3.18 2.69 -5.43
CA THR A 14 2.99 3.35 -4.14
C THR A 14 1.48 3.43 -3.91
N VAL A 15 1.03 2.83 -2.83
CA VAL A 15 -0.38 2.71 -2.48
C VAL A 15 -0.63 3.42 -1.16
N PHE A 16 -1.79 4.03 -1.02
CA PHE A 16 -2.16 4.74 0.20
C PHE A 16 -3.22 3.95 0.95
N LEU A 17 -3.00 3.73 2.25
CA LEU A 17 -4.00 3.13 3.10
C LEU A 17 -4.84 4.25 3.73
N VAL A 18 -6.12 4.26 3.36
CA VAL A 18 -7.12 5.20 3.83
C VAL A 18 -7.94 4.53 4.92
N CYS A 19 -8.07 5.20 6.05
CA CYS A 19 -8.96 4.74 7.12
C CYS A 19 -10.41 4.81 6.65
N GLU A 20 -11.15 3.71 6.77
CA GLU A 20 -12.54 3.63 6.33
C GLU A 20 -13.48 4.48 7.19
N GLU A 21 -13.14 4.70 8.46
CA GLU A 21 -13.97 5.48 9.39
C GLU A 21 -13.71 6.99 9.33
N THR A 22 -12.45 7.40 9.18
CA THR A 22 -12.06 8.82 9.20
C THR A 22 -11.82 9.39 7.82
N GLY A 23 -11.58 8.55 6.81
CA GLY A 23 -11.19 8.99 5.47
C GLY A 23 -9.76 9.52 5.37
N ASP A 24 -8.97 9.44 6.46
CA ASP A 24 -7.61 9.96 6.50
C ASP A 24 -6.61 9.02 5.82
N TYR A 25 -5.69 9.61 5.05
CA TYR A 25 -4.54 8.95 4.44
C TYR A 25 -3.45 8.74 5.49
N ASN A 26 -3.51 7.61 6.18
CA ASN A 26 -2.71 7.40 7.39
C ASN A 26 -1.40 6.64 7.10
N TYR A 27 -1.35 5.84 6.03
CA TYR A 27 -0.13 5.11 5.67
C TYR A 27 0.13 5.08 4.17
N THR A 28 1.40 5.06 3.80
CA THR A 28 1.86 4.84 2.42
C THR A 28 2.68 3.57 2.37
N LEU A 29 2.30 2.62 1.52
CA LEU A 29 3.07 1.40 1.28
C LEU A 29 3.62 1.40 -0.14
N ARG A 30 4.83 0.88 -0.30
CA ARG A 30 5.41 0.56 -1.61
C ARG A 30 5.36 -0.94 -1.80
N ARG A 31 4.54 -1.40 -2.75
CA ARG A 31 4.36 -2.83 -3.04
C ARG A 31 4.64 -3.13 -4.50
N LYS A 32 4.97 -4.38 -4.79
CA LYS A 32 5.15 -4.83 -6.18
C LYS A 32 3.79 -4.89 -6.88
N THR A 33 3.73 -4.47 -8.15
CA THR A 33 2.54 -4.64 -9.01
C THR A 33 2.02 -6.07 -8.97
N GLY A 34 0.71 -6.25 -8.77
CA GLY A 34 0.02 -7.54 -8.83
C GLY A 34 -0.47 -8.12 -7.50
N GLY A 35 -0.43 -7.36 -6.40
CA GLY A 35 -1.07 -7.74 -5.15
C GLY A 35 -2.59 -7.51 -5.14
N GLU A 36 -3.33 -8.21 -4.30
CA GLU A 36 -4.76 -7.91 -4.07
C GLU A 36 -4.91 -6.65 -3.20
N LYS A 37 -6.05 -5.95 -3.25
CA LYS A 37 -6.30 -4.74 -2.44
C LYS A 37 -6.01 -5.03 -0.97
N LEU A 38 -5.03 -4.34 -0.39
CA LEU A 38 -4.70 -4.54 1.02
C LEU A 38 -5.78 -3.92 1.91
N LYS A 39 -6.32 -4.72 2.83
CA LYS A 39 -7.13 -4.25 3.96
C LYS A 39 -6.43 -4.62 5.24
N LEU A 40 -6.03 -3.63 6.04
CA LEU A 40 -5.28 -3.83 7.27
C LEU A 40 -5.99 -3.14 8.44
N SER A 41 -6.03 -3.81 9.59
CA SER A 41 -6.39 -3.16 10.85
C SER A 41 -5.19 -2.36 11.36
N LYS A 42 -5.32 -1.03 11.40
CA LYS A 42 -4.28 -0.14 11.92
C LYS A 42 -4.86 0.82 12.93
N PHE A 43 -3.99 1.27 13.82
CA PHE A 43 -4.37 2.22 14.85
C PHE A 43 -4.65 3.58 14.22
N CYS A 44 -5.87 4.09 14.40
CA CYS A 44 -6.22 5.44 13.99
C CYS A 44 -6.00 6.39 15.17
N PRO A 45 -5.04 7.34 15.09
CA PRO A 45 -4.75 8.25 16.20
C PRO A 45 -5.92 9.17 16.55
N ARG A 46 -6.81 9.46 15.58
CA ARG A 46 -7.98 10.33 15.80
C ARG A 46 -9.05 9.67 16.66
N LEU A 47 -9.34 8.39 16.39
CA LEU A 47 -10.36 7.63 17.11
C LEU A 47 -9.79 6.85 18.29
N ARG A 48 -8.45 6.82 18.44
CA ARG A 48 -7.71 6.06 19.45
C ARG A 48 -8.08 4.57 19.51
N LYS A 49 -8.47 4.00 18.36
CA LYS A 49 -8.83 2.58 18.21
C LYS A 49 -8.25 2.03 16.91
N HIS A 50 -8.16 0.70 16.83
CA HIS A 50 -7.79 0.03 15.59
C HIS A 50 -8.99 0.00 14.65
N THR A 51 -8.82 0.59 13.47
CA THR A 51 -9.85 0.66 12.44
C THR A 51 -9.36 0.02 11.15
N MET A 52 -10.29 -0.30 10.26
CA MET A 52 -9.97 -0.83 8.94
C MET A 52 -9.37 0.28 8.07
N HIS A 53 -8.21 0.00 7.50
CA HIS A 53 -7.57 0.84 6.51
C HIS A 53 -7.49 0.07 5.19
N THR A 54 -7.95 0.70 4.12
CA THR A 54 -8.07 0.11 2.80
C THR A 54 -7.14 0.80 1.82
N GLU A 55 -6.53 0.01 0.93
CA GLU A 55 -5.73 0.50 -0.18
C GLU A 55 -6.58 1.32 -1.16
N LYS A 56 -6.13 2.54 -1.43
CA LYS A 56 -6.67 3.47 -2.43
C LYS A 56 -5.59 3.92 -3.41
#